data_AF-A0AB37XLX7-F1
#
_entry.id   AF-A0AB37XLX7-F1
#
_cell.length_a   1.000
_cell.length_b   1.000
_cell.length_c   1.000
_cell.angle_alpha   90.00
_cell.angle_beta   90.00
_cell.angle_gamma   90.00
#
_symmetry.space_group_name_H-M   'P 1'
#
loop_
_entity.id
_entity.type
_entity.pdbx_description
1 polymer ?
#
loop_
_entity_poly.entity_id
_entity_poly.type
_entity_poly.pdbx_seq_one_letter_code
_entity_poly.pdbx_strand_id
1 'polypeptide(L)'
;SVVLTTGTFLGGLIHIGLQNYSGGRAGDPPSIALAKRLRELPLRVGRLKTGTPPRIDGRSVDFSQMTEQPGDTPLPVMSFLGSREQ
;
A
#
# COMPACT_ATOMS: atom_id res chain seq x y z
N SER A 1 -17.56 19.74 6.48
CA SER A 1 -17.23 19.06 5.21
C SER A 1 -16.68 17.68 5.50
N VAL A 2 -16.65 16.77 4.52
CA VAL A 2 -16.09 15.40 4.68
C VAL A 2 -15.10 15.15 3.55
N VAL A 3 -13.95 14.55 3.88
CA VAL A 3 -12.93 14.11 2.91
C VAL A 3 -12.82 12.58 2.97
N LEU A 4 -12.92 11.91 1.83
CA LEU A 4 -12.84 10.45 1.73
C LEU A 4 -11.48 10.02 1.14
N THR A 5 -10.68 9.32 1.93
CA THR A 5 -9.33 8.81 1.56
C THR A 5 -9.23 7.31 1.79
N THR A 6 -10.16 6.56 1.18
CA THR A 6 -10.36 5.12 1.43
C THR A 6 -9.21 4.20 0.99
N GLY A 7 -8.21 4.74 0.27
CA GLY A 7 -7.05 3.97 -0.19
C GLY A 7 -7.47 2.72 -0.97
N THR A 8 -6.93 1.57 -0.60
CA THR A 8 -7.23 0.27 -1.23
C THR A 8 -8.44 -0.46 -0.61
N PHE A 9 -9.15 0.15 0.34
CA PHE A 9 -10.20 -0.52 1.13
C PHE A 9 -11.57 -0.54 0.46
N LEU A 10 -11.88 0.44 -0.39
CA LEU A 10 -13.23 0.64 -0.94
C LEU A 10 -13.62 -0.49 -1.91
N GLY A 11 -14.42 -1.45 -1.42
CA GLY A 11 -14.70 -2.66 -2.21
C GLY A 11 -13.45 -3.46 -2.56
N GLY A 12 -12.44 -3.42 -1.68
CA GLY A 12 -11.14 -4.05 -1.88
C GLY A 12 -11.25 -5.57 -2.04
N LEU A 13 -10.39 -6.13 -2.90
CA LEU A 13 -10.27 -7.56 -3.15
C LEU A 13 -8.78 -7.91 -3.27
N ILE A 14 -8.34 -8.89 -2.50
CA ILE A 14 -6.97 -9.40 -2.54
C ILE A 14 -6.94 -10.59 -3.51
N HIS A 15 -5.90 -10.66 -4.33
CA HIS A 15 -5.67 -11.74 -5.28
C HIS A 15 -4.34 -12.43 -4.99
N ILE A 16 -4.36 -13.75 -4.80
CA ILE A 16 -3.17 -14.60 -4.64
C ILE A 16 -3.32 -15.78 -5.62
N GLY A 17 -2.59 -15.71 -6.74
CA GLY A 17 -2.82 -16.62 -7.86
C GLY A 17 -4.26 -16.52 -8.36
N LEU A 18 -4.96 -17.64 -8.39
CA LEU A 18 -6.39 -17.71 -8.74
C LEU A 18 -7.32 -17.48 -7.52
N GLN A 19 -6.78 -17.56 -6.31
CA GLN A 19 -7.56 -17.33 -5.09
C GLN A 19 -7.79 -15.83 -4.91
N ASN A 20 -9.00 -15.48 -4.46
CA ASN A 20 -9.32 -14.11 -4.12
C ASN A 20 -10.25 -14.06 -2.91
N TYR A 21 -10.12 -13.00 -2.13
CA TYR A 21 -10.93 -12.78 -0.93
C TYR A 21 -11.06 -11.28 -0.64
N SER A 22 -12.13 -10.92 0.07
CA SER A 22 -12.42 -9.54 0.43
C SER A 22 -11.37 -9.01 1.41
N GLY A 23 -10.77 -7.86 1.11
CA GLY A 23 -9.75 -7.24 1.96
C GLY A 23 -9.29 -5.89 1.45
N GLY A 24 -8.96 -4.96 2.35
CA GLY A 24 -8.35 -3.68 1.98
C GLY A 24 -6.83 -3.77 1.92
N ARG A 25 -6.25 -4.44 2.91
CA ARG A 25 -4.84 -4.84 3.02
C ARG A 25 -4.78 -6.25 3.61
N ALA A 26 -3.62 -6.90 3.57
CA ALA A 26 -3.47 -8.23 4.17
C ALA A 26 -3.81 -8.17 5.68
N GLY A 27 -4.81 -8.95 6.10
CA GLY A 27 -5.32 -8.96 7.47
C GLY A 27 -6.42 -7.94 7.77
N ASP A 28 -6.63 -6.93 6.92
CA ASP A 28 -7.60 -5.86 7.16
C ASP A 28 -8.87 -6.00 6.31
N PRO A 29 -10.07 -5.85 6.91
CA PRO A 29 -11.33 -5.97 6.19
C PRO A 29 -11.56 -4.81 5.21
N PRO A 30 -12.34 -5.00 4.13
CA PRO A 30 -12.67 -3.95 3.18
C PRO A 30 -13.88 -3.11 3.61
N SER A 31 -13.99 -1.90 3.06
CA SER A 31 -15.14 -1.00 3.26
C SER A 31 -16.26 -1.28 2.24
N ILE A 32 -17.03 -2.34 2.45
CA ILE A 32 -18.08 -2.78 1.51
C ILE A 32 -19.32 -1.88 1.52
N ALA A 33 -19.83 -1.53 2.70
CA ALA A 33 -21.06 -0.74 2.82
C ALA A 33 -20.92 0.64 2.16
N LEU A 34 -19.81 1.33 2.42
CA LEU A 34 -19.50 2.61 1.79
C LEU A 34 -19.39 2.49 0.26
N ALA A 35 -18.72 1.44 -0.24
CA ALA A 35 -18.61 1.20 -1.67
C ALA A 35 -19.98 0.98 -2.34
N LYS A 36 -20.91 0.29 -1.66
CA LYS A 36 -22.27 0.13 -2.15
C LYS A 36 -23.01 1.48 -2.21
N ARG A 37 -22.98 2.27 -1.15
CA ARG A 37 -23.64 3.58 -1.08
C ARG A 37 -23.12 4.56 -2.14
N LEU A 38 -21.82 4.58 -2.40
CA LEU A 38 -21.25 5.45 -3.44
C LEU A 38 -21.65 5.02 -4.86
N ARG A 39 -21.92 3.73 -5.10
CA ARG A 39 -22.40 3.23 -6.40
C ARG A 39 -23.87 3.53 -6.67
N GLU A 40 -24.64 3.90 -5.63
CA GLU A 40 -26.03 4.36 -5.79
C GLU A 40 -26.11 5.80 -6.34
N LEU A 41 -24.98 6.52 -6.35
CA LEU A 41 -24.86 7.86 -6.90
C LEU A 41 -24.46 7.80 -8.39
N PRO A 42 -24.73 8.86 -9.19
CA PRO A 42 -24.35 8.93 -10.61
C PRO A 42 -22.85 9.20 -10.81
N LEU A 43 -21.99 8.45 -10.12
CA LEU A 43 -20.54 8.51 -10.21
C LEU A 43 -20.05 7.44 -11.19
N ARG A 44 -19.08 7.80 -12.05
CA ARG A 44 -18.35 6.80 -12.84
C ARG A 44 -17.39 6.06 -11.91
N VAL A 45 -17.53 4.74 -11.82
CA VAL A 45 -16.72 3.89 -10.93
C VAL A 45 -16.00 2.82 -11.74
N GLY A 46 -14.68 2.71 -11.52
CA GLY A 46 -13.84 1.63 -12.07
C GLY A 46 -13.15 0.82 -10.97
N ARG A 47 -12.41 -0.22 -11.36
CA ARG A 47 -11.54 -0.98 -10.46
C ARG A 47 -10.10 -0.89 -10.95
N LEU A 48 -9.19 -0.56 -10.05
CA LEU A 48 -7.75 -0.63 -10.25
C LEU A 48 -7.18 -1.82 -9.49
N LYS A 49 -6.04 -2.33 -9.94
CA LYS A 49 -5.31 -3.40 -9.27
C LYS A 49 -3.84 -3.04 -9.21
N THR A 50 -3.25 -3.17 -8.03
CA THR A 50 -1.81 -3.03 -7.80
C THR A 50 -1.30 -4.30 -7.10
N GLY A 51 -0.01 -4.58 -7.28
CA GLY A 51 0.67 -5.71 -6.65
C GLY A 51 1.56 -5.26 -5.50
N THR A 52 1.86 -6.18 -4.59
CA THR A 52 2.89 -5.99 -3.56
C THR A 52 3.77 -7.24 -3.55
N PRO A 53 5.12 -7.10 -3.52
CA PRO A 53 6.00 -8.25 -3.47
C PRO A 53 5.81 -9.05 -2.17
N PRO A 54 6.19 -10.35 -2.16
CA PRO A 54 6.24 -11.13 -0.92
C PRO A 54 7.24 -10.51 0.06
N ARG A 55 7.03 -10.76 1.35
CA ARG A 55 7.98 -10.39 2.40
C ARG A 55 8.83 -11.62 2.69
N ILE A 56 10.14 -11.45 2.64
CA ILE A 56 11.12 -12.52 2.89
C ILE A 56 11.82 -12.26 4.23
N ASP A 57 12.21 -13.35 4.90
CA ASP A 57 13.06 -13.26 6.09
C ASP A 57 14.48 -12.93 5.66
N GLY A 58 15.05 -11.82 6.16
CA GLY A 58 16.41 -11.41 5.79
C GLY A 58 17.47 -12.47 6.13
N ARG A 59 17.23 -13.33 7.14
CA ARG A 59 18.17 -14.38 7.54
C ARG A 59 18.29 -15.50 6.51
N SER A 60 17.33 -15.63 5.59
CA SER A 60 17.38 -16.62 4.50
C SER A 60 18.03 -16.08 3.23
N VAL A 61 18.62 -14.88 3.27
CA VAL A 61 19.23 -14.22 2.12
C VAL A 61 20.75 -14.18 2.29
N ASP A 62 21.49 -14.66 1.28
CA ASP A 62 22.94 -14.49 1.22
C ASP A 62 23.28 -13.11 0.63
N PHE A 63 23.51 -12.14 1.51
CA PHE A 63 23.89 -10.77 1.11
C PHE A 63 25.33 -10.67 0.59
N SER A 64 26.20 -11.66 0.83
CA SER A 64 27.59 -11.62 0.36
C SER A 64 27.71 -11.64 -1.17
N GLN A 65 26.66 -12.12 -1.85
CA GLN A 65 26.57 -12.20 -3.31
C GLN A 65 25.94 -10.95 -3.93
N MET A 66 25.56 -9.95 -3.13
CA MET A 66 24.84 -8.77 -3.58
C MET A 66 25.71 -7.51 -3.51
N THR A 67 25.38 -6.52 -4.33
CA THR A 67 25.99 -5.19 -4.27
C THR A 67 25.28 -4.34 -3.22
N GLU A 68 26.01 -3.82 -2.24
CA GLU A 68 25.49 -2.88 -1.27
C GLU A 68 25.14 -1.52 -1.92
N GLN A 69 24.00 -0.94 -1.55
CA GLN A 69 23.59 0.41 -1.96
C GLN A 69 23.40 1.29 -0.71
N PRO A 70 24.43 2.05 -0.28
CA PRO A 70 24.30 2.94 0.85
C PRO A 70 23.39 4.14 0.50
N GLY A 71 22.85 4.80 1.54
CA GLY A 71 22.15 6.07 1.38
C GLY A 71 23.08 7.23 1.04
N ASP A 72 22.50 8.34 0.62
CA ASP A 72 23.26 9.54 0.25
C ASP A 72 23.95 10.19 1.46
N THR A 73 25.13 10.77 1.24
CA THR A 73 25.86 11.58 2.22
C THR A 73 26.12 12.99 1.65
N PRO A 74 25.63 14.07 2.30
CA PRO A 74 24.90 14.07 3.57
C PRO A 74 23.45 13.59 3.43
N LEU A 75 22.89 13.00 4.50
CA LEU A 75 21.53 12.46 4.51
C LEU A 75 20.52 13.53 4.06
N PRO A 76 19.67 13.27 3.04
CA PRO A 76 18.65 14.20 2.62
C PRO A 76 17.56 14.33 3.69
N VAL A 77 17.03 15.54 3.86
CA VAL A 77 15.91 15.83 4.77
C VAL A 77 14.67 16.11 3.93
N MET A 78 13.57 15.41 4.21
CA MET A 78 12.33 15.54 3.44
C MET A 78 11.60 16.87 3.68
N SER A 79 11.73 17.44 4.87
CA SER A 79 11.02 18.66 5.31
C SER A 79 11.93 19.88 5.29
N PHE A 80 11.40 21.04 4.90
CA PHE A 80 12.07 22.34 5.07
C PHE A 80 12.32 22.71 6.53
N LEU A 81 11.59 22.10 7.47
CA LEU A 81 11.73 22.32 8.91
C LEU A 81 12.61 21.27 9.60
N GLY A 82 13.02 20.22 8.89
CA GLY A 82 13.84 19.17 9.47
C GLY A 82 15.31 19.58 9.52
N SER A 83 16.04 19.07 10.51
CA SER A 83 17.49 19.18 10.59
C SER A 83 18.12 17.79 10.53
N ARG A 84 19.38 17.73 10.07
CA ARG A 84 20.20 16.49 10.12
C ARG A 84 20.71 16.19 11.53
N GLU A 85 20.66 17.16 12.43
CA GLU A 85 21.17 17.07 13.80
C GLU A 85 20.14 16.52 14.80
N GLN A 86 18.90 16.29 14.37
CA GLN A 86 17.79 15.79 15.20
C GLN A 86 17.74 14.26 15.29
#